data_AF-A0A452GLH4-F1
#
_entry.id   AF-A0A452GLH4-F1
#
_cell.length_a   1.000
_cell.length_b   1.000
_cell.length_c   1.000
_cell.angle_alpha   90.00
_cell.angle_beta   90.00
_cell.angle_gamma   90.00
#
_symmetry.space_group_name_H-M   'P 1'
#
loop_
_entity.id
_entity.type
_entity.pdbx_description
1 polymer ?
#
loop_
_entity_poly.entity_id
_entity_poly.type
_entity_poly.pdbx_seq_one_letter_code
_entity_poly.pdbx_strand_id
1 'polypeptide(L)'
;MRVRRLLCGVWSLCFLLSLFFILLHQTTAKRKLKFVSVVFRHGDQTPCESFPTDKHKKNAWPQGSGQLTKLGIQRQYELGQYMRKRYKHFLSTVYNQFEIYVQSTDADPTLMSAQASLAGLYPLAGNQVWNPKILWQPIPVHTVPVSHDKVSTNWGLSASHLA
;
A
#
# COMPACT_ATOMS: atom_id res chain seq x y z
N MET A 1 31.45 -51.70 -25.97
CA MET A 1 30.37 -51.36 -25.01
C MET A 1 30.80 -50.46 -23.83
N ARG A 2 32.06 -50.49 -23.36
CA ARG A 2 32.55 -49.71 -22.20
C ARG A 2 32.63 -48.19 -22.42
N VAL A 3 33.06 -47.75 -23.60
CA VAL A 3 33.22 -46.31 -23.95
C VAL A 3 31.90 -45.54 -23.98
N ARG A 4 30.81 -46.16 -24.46
CA ARG A 4 29.47 -45.54 -24.50
C ARG A 4 28.88 -45.28 -23.10
N ARG A 5 29.16 -46.15 -22.12
CA ARG A 5 28.72 -45.95 -20.72
C ARG A 5 29.51 -44.84 -20.01
N LEU A 6 30.81 -44.73 -20.27
CA LEU A 6 31.66 -43.64 -19.77
C LEU A 6 31.25 -42.27 -20.33
N LEU A 7 30.96 -42.18 -21.63
CA LEU A 7 30.46 -40.96 -22.27
C LEU A 7 29.11 -40.51 -21.68
N CYS A 8 28.19 -41.44 -21.43
CA CYS A 8 26.90 -41.14 -20.79
C CYS A 8 27.06 -40.64 -19.34
N GLY A 9 28.00 -41.21 -18.57
CA GLY A 9 28.31 -40.76 -17.21
C GLY A 9 28.93 -39.36 -17.15
N VAL A 10 29.84 -39.04 -18.08
CA VAL A 10 30.43 -37.69 -18.19
C VAL A 10 29.38 -36.65 -18.56
N TRP A 11 28.48 -36.97 -19.50
CA TRP A 11 27.41 -36.04 -19.90
C TRP A 11 26.40 -35.81 -18.76
N SER A 12 26.06 -36.85 -18.01
CA SER A 12 25.23 -36.75 -16.80
C SER A 12 25.90 -35.88 -15.73
N LEU A 13 27.20 -36.07 -15.48
CA LEU A 13 27.95 -35.25 -14.52
C LEU A 13 28.04 -33.78 -14.95
N CYS A 14 28.34 -33.50 -16.22
CA CYS A 14 28.35 -32.14 -16.76
C CYS A 14 26.98 -31.46 -16.65
N PHE A 15 25.90 -32.21 -16.88
CA PHE A 15 24.53 -31.72 -16.75
C PHE A 15 24.15 -31.44 -15.28
N LEU A 16 24.53 -32.31 -14.35
CA LEU A 16 24.31 -32.09 -12.92
C LEU A 16 25.12 -30.90 -12.39
N LEU A 17 26.37 -30.74 -12.85
CA LEU A 17 27.21 -29.59 -12.51
C LEU A 17 26.63 -28.29 -13.06
N SER A 18 26.15 -28.26 -14.31
CA SER A 18 25.52 -27.07 -14.88
C SER A 18 24.23 -26.69 -14.16
N LEU A 19 23.38 -27.66 -13.81
CA LEU A 19 22.21 -27.46 -12.96
C LEU A 19 22.58 -26.88 -11.60
N PHE A 20 23.63 -27.40 -10.96
CA PHE A 20 24.12 -26.90 -9.68
C PHE A 20 24.59 -25.44 -9.78
N PHE A 21 25.38 -25.08 -10.81
CA PHE A 21 25.80 -23.69 -11.03
C PHE A 21 24.64 -22.75 -11.34
N ILE A 22 23.64 -23.20 -12.11
CA ILE A 22 22.42 -22.42 -12.36
C ILE A 22 21.68 -22.16 -11.04
N LEU A 23 21.47 -23.19 -10.22
CA LEU A 23 20.83 -23.05 -8.91
C LEU A 23 21.62 -22.11 -7.99
N LEU A 24 22.95 -22.21 -7.97
CA LEU A 24 23.82 -21.34 -7.18
C LEU A 24 23.78 -19.88 -7.66
N HIS A 25 23.66 -19.65 -8.97
CA HIS A 25 23.50 -18.30 -9.51
C HIS A 25 22.15 -17.69 -9.12
N GLN A 26 21.07 -18.47 -9.14
CA GLN A 26 19.74 -18.00 -8.71
C GLN A 26 19.67 -17.64 -7.22
N THR A 27 20.43 -18.32 -6.36
CA THR A 27 20.49 -18.01 -4.91
C THR A 27 21.38 -16.82 -4.59
N THR A 28 22.39 -16.54 -5.42
CA THR A 28 23.32 -15.41 -5.24
C THR A 28 22.93 -14.15 -6.03
N ALA A 29 22.01 -14.28 -6.99
CA ALA A 29 21.55 -13.16 -7.81
C ALA A 29 20.88 -12.07 -6.95
N LYS A 30 21.32 -10.83 -7.12
CA LYS A 30 20.71 -9.67 -6.48
C LYS A 30 19.28 -9.50 -6.99
N ARG A 31 18.30 -9.56 -6.07
CA ARG A 31 16.90 -9.28 -6.39
C ARG A 31 16.68 -7.77 -6.41
N LYS A 32 16.02 -7.27 -7.46
CA LYS A 32 15.62 -5.88 -7.60
C LYS A 32 14.10 -5.78 -7.50
N LEU A 33 13.61 -4.93 -6.60
CA LEU A 33 12.19 -4.60 -6.54
C LEU A 33 11.77 -3.90 -7.84
N LYS A 34 10.69 -4.38 -8.47
CA LYS A 34 10.19 -3.86 -9.75
C LYS A 34 8.85 -3.16 -9.63
N PHE A 35 7.99 -3.65 -8.75
CA PHE A 35 6.63 -3.15 -8.57
C PHE A 35 6.13 -3.49 -7.17
N VAL A 36 5.24 -2.64 -6.64
CA VAL A 36 4.55 -2.84 -5.36
C VAL A 36 3.09 -2.47 -5.56
N SER A 37 2.19 -3.33 -5.10
CA SER A 37 0.79 -3.00 -4.87
C SER A 37 0.54 -3.06 -3.37
N VAL A 38 -0.10 -2.02 -2.83
CA VAL A 38 -0.44 -1.94 -1.40
C VAL A 38 -1.95 -1.75 -1.28
N VAL A 39 -2.59 -2.63 -0.52
CA VAL A 39 -3.99 -2.51 -0.13
C VAL A 39 -4.02 -2.41 1.39
N PHE A 40 -4.64 -1.36 1.91
CA PHE A 40 -4.76 -1.14 3.35
C PHE A 40 -6.15 -0.61 3.69
N ARG A 41 -6.58 -0.89 4.93
CA ARG A 41 -7.83 -0.37 5.48
C ARG A 41 -7.64 1.07 5.93
N HIS A 42 -8.74 1.84 5.95
CA HIS A 42 -8.82 3.13 6.64
C HIS A 42 -8.32 3.05 8.10
N GLY A 43 -7.95 4.20 8.67
CA GLY A 43 -7.58 4.31 10.08
C GLY A 43 -8.78 4.15 11.01
N ASP A 44 -8.57 4.30 12.32
CA ASP A 44 -9.67 4.23 13.29
C ASP A 44 -10.77 5.22 12.97
N GLN A 45 -12.00 4.71 12.94
CA GLN A 45 -13.21 5.48 12.71
C GLN A 45 -14.17 5.32 13.89
N THR A 46 -15.09 6.28 14.03
CA THR A 46 -16.23 6.17 14.94
C THR A 46 -17.19 5.07 14.46
N PRO A 47 -18.03 4.51 15.34
CA PRO A 47 -19.06 3.56 14.94
C PRO A 47 -19.95 4.12 13.81
N CYS A 48 -20.21 3.31 12.77
CA CYS A 48 -21.15 3.68 11.69
C CYS A 48 -22.59 3.65 12.20
N GLU A 49 -22.89 2.63 13.01
CA GLU A 49 -24.20 2.41 13.60
C GLU A 49 -24.05 2.22 15.12
N SER A 50 -25.15 2.43 15.82
CA SER A 50 -25.26 2.22 17.26
C SER A 50 -26.36 1.19 17.50
N PHE A 51 -26.22 0.39 18.55
CA PHE A 51 -27.21 -0.63 18.91
C PHE A 51 -28.29 -0.04 19.84
N PRO A 52 -29.51 -0.63 19.90
CA PRO A 52 -30.65 -0.01 20.58
C PRO A 52 -30.42 0.37 22.06
N THR A 53 -29.55 -0.35 22.76
CA THR A 53 -29.23 -0.13 24.18
C THR A 53 -27.91 0.60 24.42
N ASP A 54 -27.34 1.22 23.38
CA ASP A 54 -26.10 1.97 23.49
C ASP A 54 -26.27 3.20 24.38
N LYS A 55 -25.40 3.31 25.38
CA LYS A 55 -25.37 4.44 26.31
C LYS A 55 -24.73 5.68 25.68
N HIS A 56 -23.93 5.50 24.63
CA HIS A 56 -23.23 6.57 23.93
C HIS A 56 -24.08 7.03 22.73
N LYS A 57 -24.83 8.13 22.92
CA LYS A 57 -25.65 8.71 21.86
C LYS A 57 -24.79 9.34 20.75
N LYS A 58 -25.41 9.68 19.61
CA LYS A 58 -24.76 10.26 18.42
C LYS A 58 -23.85 11.47 18.71
N ASN A 59 -24.13 12.25 19.75
CA ASN A 59 -23.32 13.40 20.17
C ASN A 59 -22.03 13.04 20.94
N ALA A 60 -21.81 11.76 21.28
CA ALA A 60 -20.56 11.29 21.87
C ALA A 60 -19.38 11.36 20.88
N TRP A 61 -19.66 11.49 19.59
CA TRP A 61 -18.68 11.51 18.51
C TRP A 61 -18.72 12.89 17.82
N PRO A 62 -17.80 13.82 18.15
CA PRO A 62 -17.81 15.18 17.60
C PRO A 62 -17.77 15.25 16.07
N GLN A 63 -17.06 14.29 15.46
CA GLN A 63 -16.94 14.15 14.01
C GLN A 63 -18.14 13.46 13.34
N GLY A 64 -19.10 12.93 14.10
CA GLY A 64 -20.22 12.13 13.57
C GLY A 64 -19.93 10.63 13.49
N SER A 65 -20.91 9.85 13.01
CA SER A 65 -20.84 8.39 12.86
C SER A 65 -20.08 7.98 11.60
N GLY A 66 -19.36 6.86 11.67
CA GLY A 66 -18.56 6.34 10.56
C GLY A 66 -17.37 7.20 10.13
N GLN A 67 -17.03 8.26 10.86
CA GLN A 67 -16.03 9.24 10.48
C GLN A 67 -14.64 8.93 11.04
N LEU A 68 -13.59 9.30 10.30
CA LEU A 68 -12.21 9.06 10.69
C LEU A 68 -11.84 9.87 11.95
N THR A 69 -11.22 9.20 12.91
CA THR A 69 -10.78 9.84 14.16
C THR A 69 -9.39 10.47 14.03
N LYS A 70 -9.02 11.36 14.96
CA LYS A 70 -7.65 11.90 15.04
C LYS A 70 -6.59 10.79 15.19
N LEU A 71 -6.90 9.76 15.97
CA LEU A 71 -6.04 8.57 16.11
C LEU A 71 -5.90 7.84 14.77
N GLY A 72 -7.01 7.69 14.03
CA GLY A 72 -7.01 7.08 12.70
C GLY A 72 -6.14 7.85 11.70
N ILE A 73 -6.23 9.17 11.70
CA ILE A 73 -5.35 10.04 10.89
C ILE A 73 -3.88 9.79 11.24
N GLN A 74 -3.54 9.78 12.53
CA GLN A 74 -2.17 9.56 12.99
C GLN A 74 -1.63 8.18 12.58
N ARG A 75 -2.41 7.11 12.74
CA ARG A 75 -2.01 5.77 12.32
C ARG A 75 -1.75 5.67 10.82
N GLN A 76 -2.55 6.34 10.00
CA GLN A 76 -2.35 6.38 8.55
C GLN A 76 -1.11 7.18 8.18
N TYR A 77 -0.86 8.31 8.85
CA TYR A 77 0.38 9.06 8.69
C TYR A 77 1.62 8.21 9.04
N GLU A 78 1.59 7.47 10.15
CA GLU A 78 2.65 6.54 10.56
C GLU A 78 2.85 5.39 9.56
N LEU A 79 1.76 4.86 8.99
CA LEU A 79 1.82 3.89 7.89
C LEU A 79 2.55 4.49 6.66
N GLY A 80 2.26 5.74 6.31
CA GLY A 80 2.97 6.49 5.27
C GLY A 80 4.47 6.58 5.55
N GLN A 81 4.85 6.94 6.78
CA GLN A 81 6.25 7.01 7.20
C GLN A 81 6.95 5.65 7.14
N TYR A 82 6.26 4.58 7.54
CA TYR A 82 6.75 3.22 7.40
C TYR A 82 7.03 2.88 5.93
N MET A 83 6.07 3.17 5.03
CA MET A 83 6.23 2.95 3.60
C MET A 83 7.40 3.76 3.04
N ARG A 84 7.57 5.02 3.46
CA ARG A 84 8.71 5.85 3.04
C ARG A 84 10.05 5.25 3.44
N LYS A 85 10.16 4.74 4.68
CA LYS A 85 11.37 4.06 5.15
C LYS A 85 11.61 2.76 4.39
N ARG A 86 10.57 1.97 4.14
CA ARG A 86 10.63 0.67 3.46
C ARG A 86 11.04 0.80 1.99
N TYR A 87 10.52 1.81 1.30
CA TYR A 87 10.68 2.00 -0.14
C TYR A 87 11.63 3.15 -0.51
N LYS A 88 12.48 3.62 0.43
CA LYS A 88 13.41 4.74 0.22
C LYS A 88 14.37 4.62 -0.97
N HIS A 89 14.67 3.38 -1.39
CA HIS A 89 15.56 3.10 -2.53
C HIS A 89 14.79 2.74 -3.81
N PHE A 90 13.46 2.76 -3.74
CA PHE A 90 12.56 2.41 -4.84
C PHE A 90 11.76 3.63 -5.31
N LEU A 91 11.28 4.46 -4.38
CA LEU A 91 10.55 5.69 -4.68
C LEU A 91 11.49 6.90 -4.68
N SER A 92 11.22 7.86 -5.58
CA SER A 92 11.87 9.17 -5.57
C SER A 92 11.61 9.92 -4.27
N THR A 93 12.58 10.74 -3.87
CA THR A 93 12.43 11.54 -2.65
C THR A 93 11.31 12.56 -2.78
N VAL A 94 11.22 13.16 -3.96
CA VAL A 94 10.22 14.10 -4.46
C VAL A 94 9.04 13.31 -5.05
N TYR A 95 7.81 13.79 -4.87
CA TYR A 95 6.64 13.18 -5.50
C TYR A 95 6.76 13.25 -7.02
N ASN A 96 6.49 12.12 -7.68
CA ASN A 96 6.48 11.99 -9.13
C ASN A 96 5.19 11.28 -9.55
N GLN A 97 4.37 11.95 -10.36
CA GLN A 97 3.10 11.42 -10.84
C GLN A 97 3.23 10.15 -11.69
N PHE A 98 4.41 9.87 -12.24
CA PHE A 98 4.66 8.66 -13.05
C PHE A 98 5.12 7.46 -12.21
N GLU A 99 5.37 7.62 -10.91
CA GLU A 99 5.86 6.55 -10.03
C GLU A 99 4.76 5.92 -9.16
N ILE A 100 3.74 6.70 -8.80
CA ILE A 100 2.67 6.23 -7.92
C ILE A 100 1.30 6.57 -8.49
N TYR A 101 0.37 5.64 -8.30
CA TYR A 101 -1.06 5.81 -8.54
C TYR A 101 -1.79 5.45 -7.26
N VAL A 102 -2.70 6.31 -6.82
CA VAL A 102 -3.45 6.12 -5.58
C VAL A 102 -4.94 6.15 -5.88
N GLN A 103 -5.62 5.08 -5.50
CA GLN A 103 -7.07 4.95 -5.61
C GLN A 103 -7.64 4.61 -4.24
N SER A 104 -8.80 5.18 -3.94
CA SER A 104 -9.57 4.94 -2.72
C SER A 104 -11.03 4.67 -3.08
N THR A 105 -11.74 3.94 -2.22
CA THR A 105 -13.21 3.89 -2.27
C THR A 105 -13.79 5.27 -2.02
N ASP A 106 -14.97 5.53 -2.60
CA ASP A 106 -15.67 6.80 -2.47
C ASP A 106 -16.38 6.92 -1.11
N ALA A 107 -15.56 7.05 -0.06
CA ALA A 107 -15.99 7.24 1.31
C ALA A 107 -14.99 8.12 2.07
N ASP A 108 -15.49 9.00 2.94
CA ASP A 108 -14.66 9.96 3.66
C ASP A 108 -13.49 9.29 4.43
N PRO A 109 -13.70 8.21 5.21
CA PRO A 109 -12.63 7.65 6.01
C PRO A 109 -11.48 7.09 5.17
N THR A 110 -11.80 6.55 3.99
CA THR A 110 -10.80 5.98 3.08
C THR A 110 -10.08 7.06 2.30
N LEU A 111 -10.76 8.10 1.83
CA LEU A 111 -10.13 9.26 1.18
C LEU A 111 -9.21 10.01 2.14
N MET A 112 -9.67 10.30 3.36
CA MET A 112 -8.87 10.95 4.39
C MET A 112 -7.67 10.09 4.82
N SER A 113 -7.86 8.77 4.94
CA SER A 113 -6.77 7.84 5.27
C SER A 113 -5.69 7.81 4.19
N ALA A 114 -6.08 7.83 2.91
CA ALA A 114 -5.13 7.89 1.80
C ALA A 114 -4.33 9.20 1.84
N GLN A 115 -4.98 10.34 2.06
CA GLN A 115 -4.31 11.63 2.18
C GLN A 115 -3.34 11.68 3.38
N ALA A 116 -3.74 11.15 4.54
CA ALA A 116 -2.87 11.07 5.72
C ALA A 116 -1.64 10.18 5.46
N SER A 117 -1.85 9.01 4.84
CA SER A 117 -0.75 8.12 4.41
C SER A 117 0.19 8.79 3.42
N LEU A 118 -0.33 9.54 2.45
CA LEU A 118 0.48 10.28 1.47
C LEU A 118 1.31 11.39 2.12
N ALA A 119 0.75 12.07 3.12
CA ALA A 119 1.48 13.07 3.90
C ALA A 119 2.69 12.47 4.65
N GLY A 120 2.56 11.25 5.18
CA GLY A 120 3.68 10.52 5.78
C GLY A 120 4.67 9.93 4.77
N LEU A 121 4.18 9.59 3.56
CA LEU A 121 4.98 9.00 2.50
C LEU A 121 5.88 10.02 1.79
N TYR A 122 5.38 11.24 1.58
CA TYR A 122 6.08 12.33 0.88
C TYR A 122 6.15 13.61 1.73
N PRO A 123 6.94 13.61 2.81
CA PRO A 123 7.20 14.82 3.59
C PRO A 123 7.92 15.86 2.72
N LEU A 124 7.51 17.13 2.81
CA LEU A 124 8.13 18.21 2.07
C LEU A 124 9.52 18.55 2.62
N ALA A 125 10.50 18.69 1.72
CA ALA A 125 11.84 19.16 2.04
C ALA A 125 12.42 20.05 0.93
N GLY A 126 13.27 21.00 1.30
CA GLY A 126 14.02 21.84 0.37
C GLY A 126 13.13 22.64 -0.58
N ASN A 127 13.41 22.55 -1.88
CA ASN A 127 12.76 23.31 -2.93
C ASN A 127 11.29 22.90 -3.20
N GLN A 128 10.80 21.80 -2.63
CA GLN A 128 9.40 21.39 -2.75
C GLN A 128 8.47 22.17 -1.80
N VAL A 129 9.02 22.89 -0.82
CA VAL A 129 8.25 23.67 0.14
C VAL A 129 7.65 24.88 -0.57
N TRP A 130 6.38 24.79 -0.94
CA TRP A 130 5.62 25.89 -1.52
C TRP A 130 5.13 26.89 -0.45
N ASN A 131 5.02 26.44 0.80
CA ASN A 131 4.66 27.28 1.95
C ASN A 131 5.42 26.84 3.20
N PRO A 132 6.21 27.71 3.84
CA PRO A 132 7.04 27.35 5.00
C PRO A 132 6.22 27.01 6.25
N LYS A 133 4.94 27.39 6.32
CA LYS A 133 4.03 27.06 7.43
C LYS A 133 3.23 25.77 7.18
N ILE A 134 3.24 25.25 5.96
CA ILE A 134 2.46 24.07 5.57
C ILE A 134 3.42 23.04 4.96
N LEU A 135 3.90 22.11 5.79
CA LEU A 135 4.81 21.03 5.38
C LEU A 135 4.04 19.85 4.74
N TRP A 136 3.08 20.17 3.89
CA TRP A 136 2.22 19.23 3.16
C TRP A 136 2.07 19.68 1.71
N GLN A 137 1.96 18.73 0.79
CA GLN A 137 1.62 18.98 -0.61
C GLN A 137 0.42 18.14 -1.04
N PRO A 138 -0.41 18.66 -1.95
CA PRO A 138 -1.48 17.86 -2.54
C PRO A 138 -0.90 16.74 -3.39
N ILE A 139 -1.36 15.51 -3.13
CA ILE A 139 -1.13 14.35 -4.00
C ILE A 139 -2.51 13.81 -4.40
N PRO A 140 -2.77 13.59 -5.70
CA PRO A 140 -4.05 13.09 -6.17
C PRO A 140 -4.41 11.73 -5.56
N VAL A 141 -5.66 11.61 -5.11
CA VAL A 141 -6.30 10.33 -4.73
C VAL A 141 -7.51 10.17 -5.63
N HIS A 142 -7.48 9.15 -6.48
CA HIS A 142 -8.57 8.87 -7.41
C HIS A 142 -9.66 8.07 -6.70
N THR A 143 -10.90 8.29 -7.09
CA THR A 143 -12.03 7.49 -6.63
C THR A 143 -13.04 7.30 -7.74
N VAL A 144 -13.91 6.31 -7.56
CA VAL A 144 -15.02 5.99 -8.45
C VAL A 144 -16.24 5.83 -7.54
N PRO A 145 -17.40 6.36 -7.93
CA PRO A 145 -18.62 6.19 -7.15
C PRO A 145 -18.86 4.72 -6.79
N VAL A 146 -19.30 4.45 -5.55
CA VAL A 146 -19.47 3.09 -5.00
C VAL A 146 -20.23 2.16 -5.96
N SER A 147 -21.27 2.67 -6.63
CA SER A 147 -22.09 1.93 -7.59
C SER A 147 -21.35 1.48 -8.87
N HIS A 148 -20.23 2.10 -9.19
CA HIS A 148 -19.42 1.85 -10.38
C HIS A 148 -18.02 1.29 -10.04
N ASP A 149 -17.68 1.24 -8.75
CA ASP A 149 -16.42 0.67 -8.31
C ASP A 149 -16.47 -0.86 -8.47
N LYS A 150 -15.61 -1.41 -9.32
CA LYS A 150 -15.47 -2.87 -9.54
C LYS A 150 -14.19 -3.42 -8.95
N VAL A 151 -13.32 -2.54 -8.43
CA VAL A 151 -11.95 -2.84 -8.02
C VAL A 151 -11.84 -2.93 -6.51
N SER A 152 -12.43 -1.97 -5.80
CA SER A 152 -12.26 -1.84 -4.35
C SER A 152 -13.46 -2.36 -3.54
N THR A 153 -14.65 -2.45 -4.11
CA THR A 153 -15.90 -2.86 -3.42
C THR A 153 -16.34 -4.31 -3.68
N ASN A 154 -15.80 -4.97 -4.71
CA ASN A 154 -16.17 -6.35 -5.09
C ASN A 154 -15.65 -7.45 -4.13
N TRP A 155 -14.98 -7.09 -3.03
CA TRP A 155 -14.44 -8.03 -2.04
C TRP A 155 -15.44 -8.41 -0.93
N GLY A 156 -16.75 -8.33 -1.20
CA GLY A 156 -17.81 -8.80 -0.30
C GLY A 156 -18.29 -7.78 0.74
N LEU A 157 -17.89 -6.51 0.62
CA LEU A 157 -18.47 -5.43 1.42
C LEU A 157 -19.64 -4.82 0.64
N SER A 158 -20.84 -5.32 0.95
CA SER A 158 -22.11 -4.77 0.49
C SER A 158 -22.15 -3.25 0.67
N ALA A 159 -22.59 -2.55 -0.38
CA ALA A 159 -22.84 -1.11 -0.40
C ALA A 159 -23.84 -0.62 0.67
N SER A 160 -24.48 -1.53 1.42
CA SER A 160 -25.41 -1.23 2.50
C SER A 160 -24.79 -0.54 3.73
N HIS A 161 -23.45 -0.43 3.81
CA HIS A 161 -22.77 0.18 4.97
C HIS A 161 -22.19 1.57 4.69
N LEU A 162 -22.40 2.12 3.49
CA LEU A 162 -21.83 3.40 3.04
C LEU A 162 -22.91 4.47 2.74
N ALA A 163 -24.16 4.24 3.14
CA ALA A 163 -25.27 5.19 2.99
C ALA A 163 -25.83 5.63 4.35
#